data_AF-A0A3D5D432-F1
#
_entry.id   AF-A0A3D5D432-F1
#
_cell.length_a   1.000
_cell.length_b   1.000
_cell.length_c   1.000
_cell.angle_alpha   90.00
_cell.angle_beta   90.00
_cell.angle_gamma   90.00
#
_symmetry.space_group_name_H-M   'P 1'
#
loop_
_entity.id
_entity.type
_entity.pdbx_description
1 polymer ?
#
loop_
_entity_poly.entity_id
_entity_poly.type
_entity_poly.pdbx_seq_one_letter_code
_entity_poly.pdbx_strand_id
1 'polypeptide(L)'
;MNLKLKVWRQDNADDHGRFEEYNANGIDTDMSFLEMLDVVNEGLIEDGQEPIAFDSDCREGICGTCSMVINGAAHGGQQGTTACQLHMRHF
;
A
#
# COMPACT_ATOMS: atom_id res chain seq x y z
N MET A 1 -0.02 -13.79 6.27
CA MET A 1 -0.42 -14.12 4.89
C MET A 1 0.67 -13.71 3.92
N ASN A 2 0.70 -14.28 2.72
CA ASN A 2 1.66 -13.93 1.68
C ASN A 2 0.90 -13.41 0.46
N LEU A 3 1.28 -12.24 -0.03
CA LEU A 3 0.64 -11.57 -1.15
C LEU A 3 1.67 -11.17 -2.20
N LYS A 4 1.21 -11.11 -3.45
CA LYS A 4 1.96 -10.50 -4.54
C LYS A 4 1.29 -9.18 -4.91
N LEU A 5 1.99 -8.08 -4.67
CA LEU A 5 1.50 -6.74 -4.96
C LEU A 5 1.90 -6.36 -6.38
N LYS A 6 0.98 -5.70 -7.09
CA LYS A 6 1.25 -4.99 -8.35
C LYS A 6 1.07 -3.51 -8.07
N VAL A 7 2.17 -2.78 -8.03
CA VAL A 7 2.19 -1.39 -7.57
C VAL A 7 2.59 -0.49 -8.72
N TRP A 8 1.83 0.58 -8.94
CA TRP A 8 2.16 1.59 -9.93
C TRP A 8 3.34 2.43 -9.43
N ARG A 9 4.39 2.53 -10.24
CA ARG A 9 5.61 3.29 -9.98
C ARG A 9 5.83 4.29 -11.10
N GLN A 10 6.28 5.49 -10.74
CA GLN A 10 6.64 6.55 -11.66
C GLN A 10 7.73 7.37 -10.98
N ASP A 11 8.91 7.44 -11.59
CA ASP A 11 10.10 7.99 -10.93
C ASP A 11 10.04 9.53 -10.87
N ASN A 12 9.40 10.19 -11.84
CA ASN A 12 9.10 11.62 -11.84
C ASN A 12 7.99 11.98 -12.85
N ALA A 13 7.66 13.28 -12.96
CA ALA A 13 6.58 13.78 -13.80
C ALA A 13 6.78 13.57 -15.32
N ASP A 14 8.03 13.41 -15.77
CA ASP A 14 8.37 13.24 -17.19
C ASP A 14 8.47 11.77 -17.59
N ASP A 15 8.54 10.85 -16.62
CA ASP A 15 8.67 9.41 -16.88
C ASP A 15 7.32 8.72 -17.09
N HIS A 16 7.31 7.70 -17.94
CA HIS A 16 6.17 6.80 -18.07
C HIS A 16 6.06 5.89 -16.84
N GLY A 17 4.88 5.87 -16.23
CA GLY A 17 4.64 4.95 -15.13
C GLY A 17 4.53 3.49 -15.59
N ARG A 18 4.79 2.59 -14.65
CA ARG A 18 4.86 1.14 -14.87
C ARG A 18 4.33 0.41 -13.65
N PHE A 19 3.91 -0.83 -13.82
CA PHE A 19 3.66 -1.70 -12.68
C PHE A 19 4.92 -2.47 -12.32
N GLU A 20 5.28 -2.43 -11.04
CA GLU A 20 6.29 -3.29 -10.43
C GLU A 20 5.63 -4.31 -9.51
N GLU A 21 6.29 -5.44 -9.32
CA GLU A 21 5.79 -6.54 -8.51
C GLU A 21 6.62 -6.72 -7.25
N TYR A 22 5.95 -6.78 -6.09
CA TYR A 22 6.60 -6.98 -4.80
C TYR A 22 5.95 -8.15 -4.05
N ASN A 23 6.75 -8.85 -3.25
CA ASN A 23 6.25 -9.91 -2.38
C ASN A 23 6.05 -9.33 -0.97
N ALA A 24 4.81 -9.37 -0.49
CA ALA A 24 4.49 -9.04 0.90
C ALA A 24 4.37 -10.35 1.67
N ASN A 25 5.46 -10.76 2.31
CA ASN A 25 5.56 -12.05 3.00
C ASN A 25 5.32 -11.89 4.51
N GLY A 26 4.63 -12.85 5.13
CA GLY A 26 4.46 -12.88 6.58
C GLY A 26 3.54 -11.79 7.15
N ILE A 27 2.67 -11.19 6.32
CA ILE A 27 1.80 -10.07 6.72
C ILE A 27 0.76 -10.53 7.74
N ASP A 28 0.64 -9.85 8.87
CA ASP A 28 -0.41 -10.14 9.83
C ASP A 28 -1.79 -9.73 9.26
N THR A 29 -2.79 -10.57 9.43
CA THR A 29 -4.16 -10.27 8.98
C THR A 29 -4.78 -9.08 9.74
N ASP A 30 -4.26 -8.75 10.92
CA ASP A 30 -4.70 -7.60 11.70
C ASP A 30 -4.02 -6.28 11.34
N MET A 31 -2.97 -6.31 10.51
CA MET A 31 -2.41 -5.09 9.93
C MET A 31 -3.45 -4.39 9.03
N SER A 32 -3.39 -3.07 9.00
CA SER A 32 -3.97 -2.25 7.94
C SER A 32 -3.18 -2.42 6.64
N PHE A 33 -3.78 -1.99 5.54
CA PHE A 33 -3.13 -1.98 4.23
C PHE A 33 -1.87 -1.12 4.22
N LEU A 34 -1.87 0.01 4.95
CA LEU A 34 -0.68 0.86 5.03
C LEU A 34 0.43 0.23 5.86
N GLU A 35 0.11 -0.44 6.97
CA GLU A 35 1.12 -1.19 7.74
C GLU A 35 1.71 -2.34 6.92
N MET A 36 0.92 -2.98 6.07
CA MET A 36 1.44 -3.96 5.11
C MET A 36 2.42 -3.33 4.12
N LEU A 37 2.13 -2.12 3.60
CA LEU A 37 3.07 -1.38 2.75
C LEU A 37 4.32 -0.94 3.51
N ASP A 38 4.21 -0.59 4.79
CA ASP A 38 5.36 -0.26 5.64
C ASP A 38 6.31 -1.47 5.75
N VAL A 39 5.79 -2.68 6.00
CA VAL A 39 6.60 -3.92 6.05
C VAL A 39 7.30 -4.18 4.71
N VAL A 40 6.61 -3.98 3.59
CA VAL A 40 7.24 -4.12 2.25
C VAL A 40 8.34 -3.08 2.06
N ASN A 41 8.09 -1.84 2.47
CA ASN A 41 9.05 -0.75 2.37
C ASN A 41 10.28 -0.96 3.25
N GLU A 42 10.13 -1.49 4.45
CA GLU A 42 11.26 -1.87 5.30
C GLU A 42 12.19 -2.84 4.58
N GLY A 43 11.65 -3.89 3.96
CA GLY A 43 12.44 -4.84 3.17
C GLY A 43 13.13 -4.19 1.96
N LEU A 44 12.43 -3.32 1.23
CA LEU A 44 13.02 -2.58 0.10
C LEU A 44 14.20 -1.70 0.57
N ILE A 45 14.05 -1.01 1.69
CA ILE A 45 15.09 -0.14 2.25
C ILE A 45 16.30 -0.97 2.69
N GLU A 46 16.10 -2.13 3.33
CA GLU A 46 17.17 -3.04 3.72
C GLU A 46 17.96 -3.56 2.50
N ASP A 47 17.28 -3.80 1.38
CA ASP A 47 17.87 -4.21 0.11
C ASP A 47 18.50 -3.05 -0.69
N GLY A 48 18.48 -1.82 -0.15
CA GLY A 48 19.02 -0.62 -0.82
C GLY A 48 18.17 -0.15 -2.00
N GLN A 49 16.90 -0.54 -2.05
CA GLN A 49 15.93 -0.15 -3.06
C GLN A 49 15.08 1.03 -2.59
N GLU A 50 14.47 1.72 -3.55
CA GLU A 50 13.59 2.84 -3.25
C GLU A 50 12.22 2.36 -2.73
N PRO A 51 11.72 2.87 -1.59
CA PRO A 51 10.44 2.46 -1.06
C PRO A 51 9.26 2.87 -1.96
N ILE A 52 8.13 2.20 -1.76
CA ILE A 52 6.83 2.58 -2.30
C ILE A 52 6.39 3.90 -1.67
N ALA A 53 6.37 4.96 -2.48
CA ALA A 53 5.83 6.25 -2.09
C ALA A 53 4.29 6.19 -2.09
N PHE A 54 3.69 6.57 -0.96
CA PHE A 54 2.26 6.76 -0.82
C PHE A 54 1.98 7.83 0.23
N ASP A 55 0.88 8.56 0.05
CA ASP A 55 0.47 9.59 0.98
C ASP A 55 -0.11 8.97 2.27
N SER A 56 0.38 9.42 3.42
CA SER A 56 -0.11 9.01 4.74
C SER A 56 0.02 10.16 5.72
N ASP A 57 -0.94 10.27 6.65
CA ASP A 57 -0.89 11.23 7.76
C ASP A 57 -1.57 10.63 9.01
N CYS A 58 -2.83 10.97 9.32
CA CYS A 58 -3.45 10.62 10.60
C CYS A 58 -3.59 9.11 10.91
N ARG A 59 -3.59 8.24 9.89
CA ARG A 59 -3.84 6.78 9.98
C ARG A 59 -5.10 6.32 10.75
N GLU A 60 -5.98 7.23 11.12
CA GLU A 60 -7.22 6.97 11.87
C GLU A 60 -8.49 7.09 10.99
N GLY A 61 -8.32 7.26 9.67
CA GLY A 61 -9.43 7.36 8.73
C GLY A 61 -10.13 8.73 8.67
N ILE A 62 -9.45 9.80 9.12
CA ILE A 62 -10.06 11.14 9.25
C ILE A 62 -9.59 12.12 8.17
N CYS A 63 -8.28 12.23 7.93
CA CYS A 63 -7.70 13.33 7.13
C CYS A 63 -7.91 13.23 5.60
N GLY A 64 -8.15 12.03 5.06
CA GLY A 64 -8.29 11.80 3.61
C GLY A 64 -6.97 11.62 2.84
N THR A 65 -5.80 11.77 3.48
CA THR A 65 -4.48 11.67 2.83
C THR A 65 -4.18 10.29 2.24
N CYS A 66 -4.65 9.21 2.87
CA CYS A 66 -4.37 7.83 2.43
C CYS A 66 -5.17 7.36 1.19
N SER A 67 -5.58 8.27 0.32
CA SER A 67 -6.41 7.92 -0.83
C SER A 67 -5.59 7.17 -1.89
N MET A 68 -6.03 5.97 -2.24
CA MET A 68 -5.43 5.14 -3.28
C MET A 68 -6.46 4.17 -3.87
N VAL A 69 -6.19 3.71 -5.08
CA VAL A 69 -7.00 2.69 -5.76
C VAL A 69 -6.36 1.33 -5.54
N ILE A 70 -7.10 0.41 -4.94
CA ILE A 70 -6.66 -0.96 -4.66
C ILE A 70 -7.60 -1.91 -5.40
N ASN A 71 -7.05 -2.77 -6.26
CA ASN A 71 -7.81 -3.70 -7.10
C ASN A 71 -8.95 -3.04 -7.91
N GLY A 72 -8.72 -1.81 -8.40
CA GLY A 72 -9.69 -1.05 -9.19
C GLY A 72 -10.77 -0.32 -8.39
N ALA A 73 -10.78 -0.46 -7.06
CA ALA A 73 -11.72 0.26 -6.17
C ALA A 73 -10.96 1.28 -5.31
N ALA A 74 -11.52 2.48 -5.16
CA ALA A 74 -11.02 3.44 -4.17
C ALA A 74 -11.06 2.79 -2.78
N HIS A 75 -9.94 2.85 -2.06
CA HIS A 75 -9.79 2.28 -0.71
C HIS A 75 -10.09 0.77 -0.59
N GLY A 76 -9.94 -0.01 -1.67
CA GLY A 76 -9.98 -1.49 -1.59
C GLY A 76 -11.36 -2.12 -1.35
N GLY A 77 -12.44 -1.40 -1.68
CA GLY A 77 -13.77 -1.99 -1.89
C GLY A 77 -14.57 -2.32 -0.64
N GLN A 78 -13.97 -2.24 0.56
CA GLN A 78 -14.73 -2.30 1.82
C GLN A 78 -15.53 -1.00 1.99
N GLN A 79 -16.85 -1.11 2.06
CA GLN A 79 -17.73 0.04 2.13
C GLN A 79 -17.53 0.82 3.45
N GLY A 80 -17.36 2.14 3.34
CA GLY A 80 -17.20 3.02 4.51
C GLY A 80 -15.82 2.95 5.15
N THR A 81 -14.81 2.47 4.42
CA THR A 81 -13.45 2.26 4.94
C THR A 81 -12.43 3.08 4.13
N THR A 82 -11.45 3.64 4.82
CA THR A 82 -10.28 4.30 4.21
C THR A 82 -9.13 3.32 4.08
N ALA A 83 -8.16 3.56 3.20
CA ALA A 83 -7.05 2.62 3.00
C ALA A 83 -6.24 2.38 4.30
N CYS A 84 -6.09 3.41 5.14
CA CYS A 84 -5.42 3.27 6.44
C CYS A 84 -6.22 2.49 7.50
N GLN A 85 -7.50 2.23 7.26
CA GLN A 85 -8.37 1.43 8.14
C GLN A 85 -8.81 0.11 7.47
N LEU A 86 -8.34 -0.15 6.25
CA LEU A 86 -8.61 -1.38 5.53
C LEU A 86 -7.67 -2.46 6.05
N HIS A 87 -8.18 -3.39 6.83
CA HIS A 87 -7.36 -4.47 7.38
C HIS A 87 -7.17 -5.63 6.40
N MET A 88 -6.01 -6.26 6.47
CA MET A 88 -5.61 -7.36 5.59
C MET A 88 -6.52 -8.59 5.70
N ARG A 89 -7.22 -8.80 6.82
CA ARG A 89 -8.27 -9.83 6.97
C ARG A 89 -9.48 -9.67 6.03
N HIS A 90 -9.65 -8.52 5.39
CA HIS A 90 -10.69 -8.27 4.39
C HIS A 90 -10.19 -8.45 2.94
N PHE A 91 -8.95 -8.91 2.76
CA PHE A 91 -8.35 -9.26 1.47
C PHE A 91 -8.26 -10.77 1.23
#